data_AF-A0A094FHA6-F1
#
_entry.id   AF-A0A094FHA6-F1
#
_cell.length_a   1.000
_cell.length_b   1.000
_cell.length_c   1.000
_cell.angle_alpha   90.00
_cell.angle_beta   90.00
_cell.angle_gamma   90.00
#
_symmetry.space_group_name_H-M   'P 1'
#
loop_
_entity.id
_entity.type
_entity.pdbx_description
1 polymer ?
#
loop_
_entity_poly.entity_id
_entity_poly.type
_entity_poly.pdbx_seq_one_letter_code
_entity_poly.pdbx_strand_id
1 'polypeptide(L)'
;FNRSREDDAEVEYDRLRDLARAEATKRSACFARSKDAYSAGDGAAAKSLSDEGKAHAAKMDAFNKQASEFIFRENNADVPADTIDLHGQFVEEAEDIVEERIKYARSTGQTHLHVIVGKGNHSPGHIQKIKPRVEKVCQELGLQYNTEPNEGVLYVNLQGGAPVRPPQQGGGGQGGYPGGGQQQHGGQQHGGQQQHGGQGQQQQGGQGEIEKLALKMLPRVLRKLEKACCVMIQANHTNTKFHPTTPPKITTTTTHPNILTHNLKAVTMPLIIITGYPSSGKTHRATQLATYFSSLPSPLRIHHITDTSLSIPHTVYDLSAAGAHERSANASEKDARARVYAEVKRHLSPNDLVICDAAGGNYIKGWRYQLFCEAKALRTPCCVVHVGTPVDIAKGLNEERLAARERGEEGAGEPYERATWDNLVFRYEEPNGMVRWDSPLFTVGWEDAEVDYEGIKEAILGGGVVRPNAATVATKHVEEGYLYRLDRETQAVVGKILEWVKDHEGEEGGVIDMEEEAQRKVRLAGKKGRRDDEEGEEGGGLELALPQVKLGVPVLQRLRRQYIQLQRLEPSGAGRVREGFIGFLNAAFEEM
;
A
#
# COMPACT_ATOMS: atom_id res chain seq x y z
N PHE A 1 2.60 53.47 4.98
CA PHE A 1 3.70 53.15 4.05
C PHE A 1 3.81 51.66 3.70
N ASN A 2 2.88 50.77 4.10
CA ASN A 2 2.96 49.33 3.79
C ASN A 2 2.21 48.85 2.52
N ARG A 3 1.24 49.61 1.98
CA ARG A 3 0.43 49.13 0.83
C ARG A 3 1.23 48.86 -0.44
N SER A 4 2.31 49.61 -0.71
CA SER A 4 3.09 49.43 -1.93
C SER A 4 3.86 48.10 -1.96
N ARG A 5 4.23 47.53 -0.80
CA ARG A 5 4.94 46.25 -0.73
C ARG A 5 4.03 45.05 -0.94
N GLU A 6 2.81 45.11 -0.39
CA GLU A 6 1.78 44.09 -0.57
C GLU A 6 1.33 44.03 -2.04
N ASP A 7 1.10 45.20 -2.66
CA ASP A 7 0.72 45.29 -4.08
C ASP A 7 1.83 44.74 -5.01
N ASP A 8 3.11 45.04 -4.73
CA ASP A 8 4.24 44.52 -5.52
C ASP A 8 4.42 43.00 -5.36
N ALA A 9 4.15 42.45 -4.17
CA ALA A 9 4.24 41.02 -3.90
C ALA A 9 3.11 40.22 -4.57
N GLU A 10 1.87 40.74 -4.55
CA GLU A 10 0.75 40.12 -5.28
C GLU A 10 1.01 40.09 -6.79
N VAL A 11 1.57 41.17 -7.36
CA VAL A 11 1.90 41.25 -8.79
C VAL A 11 2.95 40.21 -9.21
N GLU A 12 4.04 40.06 -8.44
CA GLU A 12 5.07 39.07 -8.78
C GLU A 12 4.57 37.63 -8.56
N TYR A 13 3.77 37.39 -7.52
CA TYR A 13 3.11 36.10 -7.31
C TYR A 13 2.20 35.72 -8.48
N ASP A 14 1.33 36.64 -8.91
CA ASP A 14 0.42 36.41 -10.03
C ASP A 14 1.19 36.19 -11.33
N ARG A 15 2.25 36.96 -11.57
CA ARG A 15 3.15 36.76 -12.71
C ARG A 15 3.75 35.35 -12.74
N LEU A 16 4.26 34.86 -11.59
CA LEU A 16 4.85 33.51 -11.50
C LEU A 16 3.79 32.42 -11.69
N ARG A 17 2.58 32.59 -11.13
CA ARG A 17 1.47 31.65 -11.34
C ARG A 17 0.96 31.67 -12.78
N ASP A 18 0.94 32.81 -13.44
CA ASP A 18 0.57 32.94 -14.86
C ASP A 18 1.60 32.30 -15.78
N LEU A 19 2.89 32.44 -15.48
CA LEU A 19 3.95 31.71 -16.17
C LEU A 19 3.77 30.19 -16.01
N ALA A 20 3.44 29.72 -14.81
CA ALA A 20 3.13 28.30 -14.57
C ALA A 20 1.91 27.84 -15.39
N ARG A 21 0.82 28.63 -15.43
CA ARG A 21 -0.39 28.34 -16.25
C ARG A 21 -0.07 28.31 -17.75
N ALA A 22 0.79 29.21 -18.23
CA ALA A 22 1.23 29.22 -19.61
C ALA A 22 2.03 27.96 -19.97
N GLU A 23 2.97 27.54 -19.11
CA GLU A 23 3.72 26.29 -19.29
C GLU A 23 2.81 25.05 -19.17
N ALA A 24 1.80 25.07 -18.30
CA ALA A 24 0.79 24.00 -18.21
C ALA A 24 0.00 23.86 -19.52
N THR A 25 -0.37 24.98 -20.16
CA THR A 25 -1.07 25.00 -21.45
C THR A 25 -0.19 24.40 -22.55
N LYS A 26 1.10 24.80 -22.62
CA LYS A 26 2.07 24.23 -23.57
C LYS A 26 2.28 22.73 -23.35
N ARG A 27 2.43 22.30 -22.10
CA ARG A 27 2.53 20.88 -21.71
C ARG A 27 1.35 20.08 -22.25
N SER A 28 0.12 20.54 -22.00
CA SER A 28 -1.10 19.87 -22.46
C SER A 28 -1.14 19.77 -23.99
N ALA A 29 -0.74 20.83 -24.70
CA ALA A 29 -0.65 20.82 -26.16
C ALA A 29 0.40 19.83 -26.69
N CYS A 30 1.59 19.77 -26.06
CA CYS A 30 2.64 18.81 -26.43
C CYS A 30 2.18 17.36 -26.21
N PHE A 31 1.51 17.05 -25.11
CA PHE A 31 0.99 15.71 -24.87
C PHE A 31 -0.16 15.31 -25.79
N ALA A 32 -1.04 16.25 -26.14
CA ALA A 32 -2.08 16.02 -27.15
C ALA A 32 -1.44 15.67 -28.51
N ARG A 33 -0.51 16.51 -28.99
CA ARG A 33 0.21 16.26 -30.26
C ARG A 33 1.06 14.99 -30.22
N SER A 34 1.65 14.65 -29.08
CA SER A 34 2.41 13.40 -28.90
C SER A 34 1.49 12.19 -29.06
N LYS A 35 0.27 12.23 -28.51
CA LYS A 35 -0.74 11.19 -28.66
C LYS A 35 -1.19 11.05 -30.11
N ASP A 36 -1.39 12.16 -30.81
CA ASP A 36 -1.76 12.17 -32.23
C ASP A 36 -0.65 11.55 -33.10
N ALA A 37 0.61 11.94 -32.87
CA ALA A 37 1.78 11.41 -33.58
C ALA A 37 1.96 9.90 -33.33
N TYR A 38 1.74 9.44 -32.09
CA TYR A 38 1.78 8.02 -31.75
C TYR A 38 0.69 7.24 -32.49
N SER A 39 -0.51 7.81 -32.56
CA SER A 39 -1.66 7.21 -33.26
C SER A 39 -1.45 7.15 -34.77
N ALA A 40 -0.69 8.09 -35.33
CA ALA A 40 -0.27 8.11 -36.73
C ALA A 40 0.90 7.16 -37.05
N GLY A 41 1.43 6.42 -36.07
CA GLY A 41 2.56 5.50 -36.25
C GLY A 41 3.93 6.16 -36.27
N ASP A 42 4.03 7.48 -36.02
CA ASP A 42 5.30 8.21 -35.92
C ASP A 42 5.79 8.23 -34.47
N GLY A 43 6.41 7.12 -34.05
CA GLY A 43 6.97 6.97 -32.71
C GLY A 43 8.11 7.94 -32.39
N ALA A 44 8.86 8.39 -33.41
CA ALA A 44 9.97 9.32 -33.22
C ALA A 44 9.44 10.73 -32.89
N ALA A 45 8.46 11.22 -33.64
CA ALA A 45 7.79 12.48 -33.35
C ALA A 45 7.03 12.42 -32.01
N ALA A 46 6.34 11.32 -31.73
CA ALA A 46 5.64 11.11 -30.46
C ALA A 46 6.59 11.21 -29.26
N LYS A 47 7.77 10.58 -29.36
CA LYS A 47 8.81 10.63 -28.32
C LYS A 47 9.36 12.04 -28.12
N SER A 48 9.68 12.75 -29.21
CA SER A 48 10.16 14.13 -29.14
C SER A 48 9.16 15.06 -28.47
N LEU A 49 7.87 14.98 -28.86
CA LEU A 49 6.79 15.79 -28.28
C LEU A 49 6.51 15.43 -26.81
N SER A 50 6.66 14.16 -26.44
CA SER A 50 6.55 13.73 -25.04
C SER A 50 7.68 14.30 -24.18
N ASP A 51 8.91 14.30 -24.68
CA ASP A 51 10.07 14.84 -23.96
C ASP A 51 9.99 16.37 -23.86
N GLU A 52 9.48 17.06 -24.89
CA GLU A 52 9.13 18.49 -24.83
C GLU A 52 8.03 18.76 -23.79
N GLY A 53 6.97 17.94 -23.76
CA GLY A 53 5.91 18.03 -22.75
C GLY A 53 6.45 17.86 -21.32
N LYS A 54 7.39 16.94 -21.10
CA LYS A 54 8.08 16.78 -19.80
C LYS A 54 8.94 17.99 -19.44
N ALA A 55 9.62 18.60 -20.42
CA ALA A 55 10.37 19.84 -20.18
C ALA A 55 9.46 21.00 -19.76
N HIS A 56 8.28 21.13 -20.38
CA HIS A 56 7.27 22.11 -19.96
C HIS A 56 6.68 21.80 -18.58
N ALA A 57 6.49 20.52 -18.23
CA ALA A 57 6.08 20.12 -16.89
C ALA A 57 7.12 20.54 -15.83
N ALA A 58 8.41 20.28 -16.07
CA ALA A 58 9.47 20.69 -15.17
C ALA A 58 9.56 22.22 -14.99
N LYS A 59 9.33 23.00 -16.05
CA LYS A 59 9.28 24.47 -15.97
C LYS A 59 8.05 24.96 -15.19
N MET A 60 6.89 24.35 -15.43
CA MET A 60 5.67 24.66 -14.67
C MET A 60 5.89 24.41 -13.18
N ASP A 61 6.46 23.27 -12.80
CA ASP A 61 6.76 22.93 -11.41
C ASP A 61 7.77 23.91 -10.81
N ALA A 62 8.79 24.33 -11.57
CA ALA A 62 9.75 25.33 -11.13
C ALA A 62 9.10 26.71 -10.88
N PHE A 63 8.20 27.16 -11.75
CA PHE A 63 7.48 28.43 -11.56
C PHE A 63 6.48 28.36 -10.40
N ASN A 64 5.74 27.25 -10.24
CA ASN A 64 4.86 27.05 -9.09
C ASN A 64 5.66 27.05 -7.78
N LYS A 65 6.80 26.37 -7.75
CA LYS A 65 7.69 26.37 -6.59
C LYS A 65 8.22 27.77 -6.28
N GLN A 66 8.65 28.53 -7.27
CA GLN A 66 9.08 29.91 -7.09
C GLN A 66 7.95 30.80 -6.55
N ALA A 67 6.72 30.66 -7.08
CA ALA A 67 5.56 31.41 -6.60
C ALA A 67 5.25 31.07 -5.13
N SER A 68 5.25 29.78 -4.79
CA SER A 68 5.05 29.26 -3.44
C SER A 68 6.11 29.78 -2.46
N GLU A 69 7.40 29.63 -2.78
CA GLU A 69 8.50 30.11 -1.93
C GLU A 69 8.45 31.63 -1.74
N PHE A 70 8.12 32.37 -2.79
CA PHE A 70 8.01 33.83 -2.75
C PHE A 70 6.88 34.25 -1.81
N ILE A 71 5.64 33.82 -2.05
CA ILE A 71 4.50 34.27 -1.24
C ILE A 71 4.58 33.76 0.20
N PHE A 72 5.09 32.54 0.41
CA PHE A 72 5.34 32.03 1.75
C PHE A 72 6.35 32.90 2.50
N ARG A 73 7.45 33.29 1.86
CA ARG A 73 8.45 34.16 2.49
C ARG A 73 7.89 35.54 2.81
N GLU A 74 7.19 36.17 1.87
CA GLU A 74 6.62 37.50 2.09
C GLU A 74 5.55 37.48 3.19
N ASN A 75 4.64 36.50 3.19
CA ASN A 75 3.59 36.39 4.21
C ASN A 75 4.15 36.08 5.61
N ASN A 76 5.26 35.35 5.70
CA ASN A 76 5.85 34.95 6.98
C ASN A 76 7.01 35.86 7.44
N ALA A 77 7.31 36.96 6.73
CA ALA A 77 8.42 37.84 7.08
C ALA A 77 8.19 38.57 8.41
N ASP A 78 6.95 39.00 8.68
CA ASP A 78 6.57 39.84 9.82
C ASP A 78 5.57 39.14 10.78
N VAL A 79 5.42 37.80 10.70
CA VAL A 79 4.52 37.05 11.59
C VAL A 79 5.22 36.61 12.89
N PRO A 80 4.47 36.51 14.00
CA PRO A 80 5.02 35.98 15.26
C PRO A 80 5.60 34.57 15.13
N ALA A 81 6.58 34.23 15.96
CA ALA A 81 7.30 32.95 15.91
C ALA A 81 6.44 31.72 16.25
N ASP A 82 5.21 31.90 16.74
CA ASP A 82 4.20 30.87 17.00
C ASP A 82 3.12 30.83 15.90
N THR A 83 3.29 31.59 14.82
CA THR A 83 2.33 31.73 13.74
C THR A 83 2.97 31.33 12.41
N ILE A 84 2.17 30.75 11.52
CA ILE A 84 2.54 30.43 10.14
C ILE A 84 1.40 30.83 9.21
N ASP A 85 1.73 31.55 8.14
CA ASP A 85 0.78 31.96 7.12
C ASP A 85 0.95 31.13 5.84
N LEU A 86 -0.11 30.41 5.47
CA LEU A 86 -0.21 29.56 4.29
C LEU A 86 -1.15 30.16 3.23
N HIS A 87 -1.57 31.41 3.39
CA HIS A 87 -2.35 32.13 2.39
C HIS A 87 -1.58 32.19 1.05
N GLY A 88 -2.29 31.99 -0.06
CA GLY A 88 -1.69 31.96 -1.41
C GLY A 88 -1.03 30.63 -1.79
N GLN A 89 -0.91 29.68 -0.87
CA GLN A 89 -0.40 28.35 -1.16
C GLN A 89 -1.44 27.49 -1.89
N PHE A 90 -0.98 26.58 -2.75
CA PHE A 90 -1.82 25.47 -3.21
C PHE A 90 -1.92 24.41 -2.11
N VAL A 91 -2.91 23.52 -2.23
CA VAL A 91 -3.25 22.54 -1.17
C VAL A 91 -2.05 21.66 -0.84
N GLU A 92 -1.38 21.12 -1.86
CA GLU A 92 -0.20 20.25 -1.71
C GLU A 92 0.98 21.00 -1.08
N GLU A 93 1.23 22.24 -1.53
CA GLU A 93 2.28 23.09 -0.97
C GLU A 93 2.02 23.41 0.52
N ALA A 94 0.77 23.70 0.88
CA ALA A 94 0.39 24.02 2.25
C ALA A 94 0.52 22.82 3.21
N GLU A 95 0.26 21.61 2.72
CA GLU A 95 0.44 20.36 3.49
C GLU A 95 1.89 20.15 3.90
N ASP A 96 2.80 20.18 2.92
CA ASP A 96 4.22 19.93 3.16
C ASP A 96 4.79 20.96 4.14
N ILE A 97 4.47 22.23 3.93
CA ILE A 97 4.93 23.35 4.76
C ILE A 97 4.41 23.22 6.21
N VAL A 98 3.11 22.93 6.41
CA VAL A 98 2.55 22.85 7.76
C VAL A 98 3.07 21.63 8.52
N GLU A 99 3.27 20.50 7.85
CA GLU A 99 3.82 19.30 8.45
C GLU A 99 5.27 19.53 8.94
N GLU A 100 6.11 20.13 8.10
CA GLU A 100 7.48 20.50 8.48
C GLU A 100 7.50 21.51 9.63
N ARG A 101 6.63 22.53 9.58
CA ARG A 101 6.55 23.54 10.65
C ARG A 101 6.13 22.94 11.98
N ILE A 102 5.17 22.02 11.99
CA ILE A 102 4.71 21.32 13.20
C ILE A 102 5.85 20.46 13.78
N LYS A 103 6.57 19.71 12.94
CA LYS A 103 7.74 18.93 13.37
C LYS A 103 8.81 19.81 14.01
N TYR A 104 9.14 20.93 13.36
CA TYR A 104 10.09 21.91 13.89
C TYR A 104 9.60 22.50 15.22
N ALA A 105 8.34 22.95 15.29
CA ALA A 105 7.74 23.54 16.48
C ALA A 105 7.83 22.59 17.70
N ARG A 106 7.49 21.30 17.50
CA ARG A 106 7.63 20.25 18.52
C ARG A 106 9.08 20.04 18.95
N SER A 107 10.03 20.03 18.01
CA SER A 107 11.45 19.87 18.32
C SER A 107 12.03 21.04 19.13
N THR A 108 11.52 22.25 18.91
CA THR A 108 11.91 23.48 19.63
C THR A 108 11.15 23.72 20.93
N GLY A 109 10.22 22.83 21.30
CA GLY A 109 9.44 22.93 22.53
C GLY A 109 8.30 23.96 22.49
N GLN A 110 7.88 24.41 21.30
CA GLN A 110 6.69 25.26 21.17
C GLN A 110 5.44 24.49 21.60
N THR A 111 4.54 25.18 22.33
CA THR A 111 3.34 24.54 22.92
C THR A 111 2.12 24.62 22.01
N HIS A 112 2.07 25.62 21.14
CA HIS A 112 0.97 25.90 20.23
C HIS A 112 1.50 26.47 18.91
N LEU A 113 0.66 26.42 17.87
CA LEU A 113 0.92 26.97 16.56
C LEU A 113 -0.38 27.59 15.99
N HIS A 114 -0.32 28.82 15.52
CA HIS A 114 -1.40 29.48 14.79
C HIS A 114 -1.17 29.34 13.30
N VAL A 115 -2.12 28.73 12.58
CA VAL A 115 -2.01 28.48 11.14
C VAL A 115 -3.03 29.35 10.41
N ILE A 116 -2.57 30.34 9.66
CA ILE A 116 -3.41 31.19 8.80
C ILE A 116 -3.56 30.48 7.45
N VAL A 117 -4.79 30.18 7.04
CA VAL A 117 -5.11 29.46 5.79
C VAL A 117 -5.85 30.33 4.77
N GLY A 118 -6.14 31.57 5.14
CA GLY A 118 -6.87 32.54 4.33
C GLY A 118 -8.39 32.29 4.28
N LYS A 119 -9.15 33.34 3.97
CA LYS A 119 -10.63 33.28 3.90
C LYS A 119 -11.17 32.71 2.58
N GLY A 120 -10.29 32.44 1.61
CA GLY A 120 -10.66 31.90 0.30
C GLY A 120 -11.08 32.93 -0.74
N ASN A 121 -10.88 34.24 -0.51
CA ASN A 121 -11.35 35.30 -1.41
C ASN A 121 -10.76 35.20 -2.84
N HIS A 122 -9.58 34.61 -3.00
CA HIS A 122 -8.89 34.46 -4.28
C HIS A 122 -8.99 33.04 -4.87
N SER A 123 -9.75 32.14 -4.23
CA SER A 123 -10.01 30.82 -4.77
C SER A 123 -11.29 30.80 -5.63
N PRO A 124 -11.35 30.00 -6.71
CA PRO A 124 -12.57 29.87 -7.50
C PRO A 124 -13.75 29.43 -6.62
N GLY A 125 -14.76 30.30 -6.50
CA GLY A 125 -15.97 30.06 -5.72
C GLY A 125 -15.92 30.44 -4.23
N HIS A 126 -14.91 31.20 -3.76
CA HIS A 126 -14.76 31.57 -2.33
C HIS A 126 -14.61 30.35 -1.39
N ILE A 127 -14.07 29.23 -1.88
CA ILE A 127 -13.95 27.98 -1.12
C ILE A 127 -12.58 27.92 -0.42
N GLN A 128 -12.58 27.77 0.90
CA GLN A 128 -11.36 27.53 1.69
C GLN A 128 -10.87 26.09 1.48
N LYS A 129 -10.00 25.86 0.48
CA LYS A 129 -9.46 24.52 0.16
C LYS A 129 -8.34 24.06 1.11
N ILE A 130 -7.60 24.99 1.70
CA ILE A 130 -6.45 24.70 2.57
C ILE A 130 -6.90 24.26 3.97
N LYS A 131 -7.92 24.92 4.53
CA LYS A 131 -8.47 24.62 5.87
C LYS A 131 -8.72 23.12 6.12
N PRO A 132 -9.55 22.40 5.32
CA PRO A 132 -9.84 20.99 5.59
C PRO A 132 -8.61 20.10 5.52
N ARG A 133 -7.56 20.55 4.83
CA ARG A 133 -6.34 19.78 4.68
C ARG A 133 -5.39 19.96 5.86
N VAL A 134 -5.25 21.18 6.38
CA VAL A 134 -4.51 21.43 7.63
C VAL A 134 -5.16 20.68 8.80
N GLU A 135 -6.50 20.64 8.85
CA GLU A 135 -7.25 19.84 9.83
C GLU A 135 -6.87 18.35 9.76
N LYS A 136 -6.80 17.81 8.54
CA LYS A 136 -6.39 16.42 8.31
C LYS A 136 -4.96 16.14 8.79
N VAL A 137 -3.99 17.01 8.47
CA VAL A 137 -2.60 16.86 8.93
C VAL A 137 -2.54 16.88 10.47
N CYS A 138 -3.31 17.76 11.12
CA CYS A 138 -3.39 17.78 12.58
C CYS A 138 -3.95 16.47 13.15
N GLN A 139 -5.00 15.90 12.54
CA GLN A 139 -5.57 14.61 12.96
C GLN A 139 -4.57 13.45 12.79
N GLU A 140 -3.85 13.41 11.67
CA GLU A 140 -2.84 12.37 11.40
C GLU A 140 -1.66 12.42 12.39
N LEU A 141 -1.31 13.62 12.86
CA LEU A 141 -0.27 13.82 13.86
C LEU A 141 -0.79 13.69 15.31
N GLY A 142 -2.07 13.39 15.50
CA GLY A 142 -2.71 13.24 16.81
C GLY A 142 -2.82 14.55 17.61
N LEU A 143 -2.87 15.68 16.91
CA LEU A 143 -2.91 17.01 17.51
C LEU A 143 -4.35 17.51 17.63
N GLN A 144 -4.67 18.14 18.77
CA GLN A 144 -5.95 18.83 18.93
C GLN A 144 -5.85 20.23 18.34
N TYR A 145 -6.90 20.64 17.62
CA TYR A 145 -7.00 21.97 17.02
C TYR A 145 -8.38 22.57 17.28
N ASN A 146 -8.44 23.90 17.29
CA ASN A 146 -9.70 24.65 17.31
C ASN A 146 -9.72 25.60 16.11
N THR A 147 -10.91 25.83 15.56
CA THR A 147 -11.09 26.78 14.47
C THR A 147 -12.27 27.68 14.81
N GLU A 148 -12.13 28.98 14.58
CA GLU A 148 -13.27 29.87 14.64
C GLU A 148 -14.00 29.87 13.30
N PRO A 149 -15.35 29.82 13.29
CA PRO A 149 -16.12 29.99 12.07
C PRO A 149 -15.81 31.38 11.51
N ASN A 150 -15.19 31.44 10.32
CA ASN A 150 -14.92 32.64 9.51
C ASN A 150 -13.59 33.40 9.71
N GLU A 151 -12.70 32.99 10.61
CA GLU A 151 -11.43 33.74 10.81
C GLU A 151 -10.28 33.35 9.87
N GLY A 152 -10.34 32.20 9.17
CA GLY A 152 -9.22 31.78 8.31
C GLY A 152 -7.93 31.47 9.09
N VAL A 153 -8.05 31.22 10.40
CA VAL A 153 -6.95 30.84 11.32
C VAL A 153 -7.33 29.56 12.07
N LEU A 154 -6.38 28.64 12.23
CA LEU A 154 -6.48 27.44 13.03
C LEU A 154 -5.51 27.52 14.23
N TYR A 155 -6.01 27.15 15.41
CA TYR A 155 -5.25 27.13 16.65
C TYR A 155 -4.89 25.69 16.98
N VAL A 156 -3.61 25.31 16.83
CA VAL A 156 -3.12 23.93 17.00
C VAL A 156 -2.38 23.79 18.33
N ASN A 157 -2.74 22.80 19.14
CA ASN A 157 -2.00 22.42 20.35
C ASN A 157 -0.96 21.33 20.02
N LEU A 158 0.32 21.61 20.29
CA LEU A 158 1.43 20.72 20.00
C LEU A 158 1.75 19.73 21.13
N GLN A 159 1.13 19.88 22.30
CA GLN A 159 1.38 19.10 23.52
C GLN A 159 0.32 18.00 23.78
N GLY A 160 -0.70 17.86 22.93
CA GLY A 160 -1.71 16.80 23.06
C GLY A 160 -2.85 17.10 24.06
N GLY A 161 -3.10 18.37 24.38
CA GLY A 161 -4.22 18.83 25.21
C GLY A 161 -5.13 19.84 24.50
N ALA A 162 -6.10 20.42 25.23
CA ALA A 162 -7.05 21.38 24.66
C ALA A 162 -6.33 22.63 24.08
N PRO A 163 -6.74 23.14 22.91
CA PRO A 163 -6.09 24.27 22.24
C PRO A 163 -6.12 25.56 23.07
N VAL A 164 -4.93 26.16 23.26
CA VAL A 164 -4.74 27.42 24.00
C VAL A 164 -5.07 28.56 23.05
N ARG A 165 -6.07 29.39 23.42
CA ARG A 165 -6.39 30.63 22.70
C ARG A 165 -5.51 31.77 23.23
N PRO A 166 -5.15 32.78 22.41
CA PRO A 166 -4.57 34.00 22.94
C PRO A 166 -5.56 34.70 23.89
N PRO A 167 -5.08 35.37 24.96
CA PRO A 167 -5.96 36.08 25.89
C PRO A 167 -6.71 37.21 25.17
N GLN A 168 -8.05 37.11 25.20
CA GLN A 168 -8.95 38.12 24.66
C GLN A 168 -8.73 39.44 25.43
N GLN A 169 -8.27 40.49 24.74
CA GLN A 169 -8.24 41.84 25.31
C GLN A 169 -9.68 42.26 25.62
N GLY A 170 -10.01 42.26 26.91
CA GLY A 170 -11.35 42.58 27.41
C GLY A 170 -11.71 44.05 27.21
N GLY A 171 -12.84 44.29 26.53
CA GLY A 171 -13.69 45.45 26.77
C GLY A 171 -14.47 45.26 28.07
N GLY A 172 -14.44 46.26 28.94
CA GLY A 172 -14.70 46.14 30.39
C GLY A 172 -16.14 45.86 30.84
N GLY A 173 -16.27 45.51 32.11
CA GLY A 173 -17.55 45.34 32.80
C GLY A 173 -17.45 44.73 34.20
N GLN A 174 -17.23 45.60 35.19
CA GLN A 174 -17.50 45.52 36.65
C GLN A 174 -17.94 44.20 37.32
N GLY A 175 -17.27 43.86 38.44
CA GLY A 175 -17.96 43.49 39.69
C GLY A 175 -17.42 42.29 40.51
N GLY A 176 -16.67 42.59 41.59
CA GLY A 176 -16.89 41.99 42.92
C GLY A 176 -16.12 40.73 43.40
N TYR A 177 -15.00 40.95 44.13
CA TYR A 177 -14.49 40.31 45.38
C TYR A 177 -14.40 38.74 45.55
N PRO A 178 -13.49 38.22 46.42
CA PRO A 178 -12.52 37.17 46.08
C PRO A 178 -12.53 35.95 47.03
N GLY A 179 -11.78 34.89 46.72
CA GLY A 179 -11.61 33.75 47.64
C GLY A 179 -10.49 32.77 47.29
N GLY A 180 -9.31 33.00 47.87
CA GLY A 180 -8.43 32.04 48.57
C GLY A 180 -7.98 30.70 47.97
N GLY A 181 -6.66 30.45 48.03
CA GLY A 181 -6.07 29.10 48.18
C GLY A 181 -4.80 28.84 47.35
N GLN A 182 -3.61 29.21 47.87
CA GLN A 182 -2.49 28.32 48.28
C GLN A 182 -1.94 27.38 47.18
N GLN A 183 -0.78 27.70 46.59
CA GLN A 183 0.57 27.22 46.97
C GLN A 183 0.74 25.68 47.00
N GLN A 184 1.54 25.14 46.06
CA GLN A 184 2.69 24.31 46.47
C GLN A 184 3.76 24.15 45.37
N HIS A 185 5.00 24.16 45.84
CA HIS A 185 6.28 24.09 45.13
C HIS A 185 6.68 22.66 44.73
N GLY A 186 7.51 22.56 43.69
CA GLY A 186 8.85 21.96 43.82
C GLY A 186 9.08 20.58 43.21
N GLY A 187 10.11 20.47 42.36
CA GLY A 187 10.71 19.18 41.96
C GLY A 187 11.65 19.26 40.75
N GLN A 188 12.86 19.78 40.96
CA GLN A 188 14.00 19.71 40.01
C GLN A 188 14.59 18.29 39.94
N GLN A 189 15.10 17.88 38.77
CA GLN A 189 16.35 17.12 38.70
C GLN A 189 17.07 17.27 37.34
N HIS A 190 18.37 17.60 37.44
CA HIS A 190 19.42 17.60 36.42
C HIS A 190 19.55 16.22 35.74
N GLY A 191 20.01 16.02 34.50
CA GLY A 191 21.08 16.67 33.74
C GLY A 191 22.17 15.61 33.44
N GLY A 192 22.35 15.24 32.18
CA GLY A 192 23.38 14.28 31.73
C GLY A 192 23.61 14.39 30.22
N GLN A 193 24.75 14.96 29.85
CA GLN A 193 25.18 15.34 28.51
C GLN A 193 26.22 14.33 27.97
N GLN A 194 26.54 14.45 26.66
CA GLN A 194 27.72 13.93 25.91
C GLN A 194 27.53 12.59 25.16
N GLN A 195 28.05 12.36 23.94
CA GLN A 195 28.75 13.18 22.93
C GLN A 195 28.88 12.34 21.64
N HIS A 196 29.00 13.03 20.49
CA HIS A 196 29.21 12.49 19.16
C HIS A 196 30.55 11.73 18.97
N GLY A 197 30.56 10.77 18.05
CA GLY A 197 31.76 10.27 17.36
C GLY A 197 31.37 9.64 16.00
N GLY A 198 31.87 10.21 14.91
CA GLY A 198 31.65 9.73 13.54
C GLY A 198 32.85 8.95 12.95
N GLN A 199 32.75 8.67 11.64
CA GLN A 199 33.64 7.93 10.72
C GLN A 199 33.34 6.42 10.59
N GLY A 200 33.39 5.79 9.42
CA GLY A 200 33.82 6.22 8.09
C GLY A 200 33.47 5.18 7.02
N GLN A 201 33.49 5.61 5.75
CA GLN A 201 33.36 4.77 4.56
C GLN A 201 34.67 4.01 4.30
N GLN A 202 34.58 2.71 3.99
CA GLN A 202 35.64 2.01 3.27
C GLN A 202 35.10 0.98 2.26
N GLN A 203 35.61 1.20 1.05
CA GLN A 203 35.78 0.39 -0.16
C GLN A 203 35.86 -1.14 0.03
N GLN A 204 35.20 -1.91 -0.84
CA GLN A 204 35.61 -3.29 -1.17
C GLN A 204 35.16 -3.67 -2.59
N GLY A 205 36.15 -3.82 -3.48
CA GLY A 205 36.02 -4.54 -4.74
C GLY A 205 36.90 -5.79 -4.68
N GLY A 206 36.35 -6.94 -5.10
CA GLY A 206 37.12 -8.19 -5.27
C GLY A 206 36.60 -9.43 -4.54
N GLN A 207 35.29 -9.75 -4.58
CA GLN A 207 34.75 -11.05 -4.12
C GLN A 207 33.59 -11.59 -5.00
N GLY A 208 33.47 -11.15 -6.25
CA GLY A 208 32.25 -11.31 -7.05
C GLY A 208 31.92 -12.73 -7.55
N GLU A 209 32.86 -13.67 -7.60
CA GLU A 209 32.61 -15.00 -8.18
C GLU A 209 31.96 -15.97 -7.18
N ILE A 210 32.45 -16.01 -5.93
CA ILE A 210 31.86 -16.83 -4.84
C ILE A 210 30.49 -16.25 -4.44
N GLU A 211 30.34 -14.91 -4.51
CA GLU A 211 29.11 -14.20 -4.17
C GLU A 211 27.98 -14.47 -5.19
N LYS A 212 28.31 -14.64 -6.48
CA LYS A 212 27.36 -15.06 -7.52
C LYS A 212 26.95 -16.53 -7.38
N LEU A 213 27.86 -17.41 -6.93
CA LEU A 213 27.56 -18.83 -6.74
C LEU A 213 26.54 -19.02 -5.60
N ALA A 214 26.75 -18.36 -4.46
CA ALA A 214 25.84 -18.42 -3.31
C ALA A 214 24.42 -17.89 -3.61
N LEU A 215 24.29 -16.81 -4.40
CA LEU A 215 23.00 -16.27 -4.82
C LEU A 215 22.25 -17.18 -5.81
N LYS A 216 22.97 -17.95 -6.63
CA LYS A 216 22.40 -18.88 -7.62
C LYS A 216 21.87 -20.17 -6.98
N MET A 217 22.39 -20.52 -5.81
CA MET A 217 22.04 -21.73 -5.04
C MET A 217 20.84 -21.54 -4.10
N LEU A 218 20.54 -20.29 -3.71
CA LEU A 218 19.45 -19.93 -2.78
C LEU A 218 18.06 -20.55 -3.11
N PRO A 219 17.59 -20.60 -4.37
CA PRO A 219 16.30 -21.22 -4.69
C PRO A 219 16.31 -22.76 -4.57
N ARG A 220 17.49 -23.40 -4.58
CA ARG A 220 17.65 -24.86 -4.48
C ARG A 220 17.67 -25.34 -3.03
N VAL A 221 18.38 -24.62 -2.15
CA VAL A 221 18.34 -24.81 -0.68
C VAL A 221 16.91 -24.73 -0.15
N LEU A 222 16.15 -23.71 -0.57
CA LEU A 222 14.75 -23.53 -0.15
C LEU A 222 13.84 -24.69 -0.58
N ARG A 223 14.07 -25.28 -1.77
CA ARG A 223 13.33 -26.46 -2.26
C ARG A 223 13.72 -27.76 -1.56
N LYS A 224 14.95 -27.88 -1.06
CA LYS A 224 15.39 -29.03 -0.25
C LYS A 224 14.78 -28.96 1.17
N LEU A 225 14.74 -27.77 1.78
CA LEU A 225 14.10 -27.56 3.09
C LEU A 225 12.59 -27.84 3.08
N GLU A 226 11.92 -27.51 1.97
CA GLU A 226 10.49 -27.83 1.78
C GLU A 226 10.22 -29.35 1.76
N LYS A 227 11.16 -30.17 1.25
CA LYS A 227 11.05 -31.64 1.27
C LYS A 227 11.35 -32.26 2.64
N ALA A 228 12.22 -31.65 3.44
CA ALA A 228 12.52 -32.12 4.80
C ALA A 228 11.37 -31.84 5.79
N CYS A 229 10.60 -30.76 5.58
CA CYS A 229 9.43 -30.45 6.40
C CYS A 229 8.20 -31.35 6.12
N CYS A 230 8.20 -32.19 5.08
CA CYS A 230 7.06 -33.04 4.71
C CYS A 230 7.05 -34.44 5.36
N VAL A 231 8.02 -34.82 6.20
CA VAL A 231 8.07 -36.18 6.79
C VAL A 231 7.37 -36.32 8.15
N MET A 232 6.87 -35.25 8.79
CA MET A 232 6.33 -35.33 10.17
C MET A 232 4.87 -34.89 10.34
N ILE A 233 4.02 -35.06 9.31
CA ILE A 233 2.55 -34.97 9.44
C ILE A 233 1.90 -36.33 9.15
N GLN A 234 2.39 -37.41 9.77
CA GLN A 234 1.65 -38.68 9.88
C GLN A 234 1.98 -39.40 11.19
N ALA A 235 1.67 -38.78 12.33
CA ALA A 235 1.64 -39.49 13.61
C ALA A 235 0.71 -38.78 14.59
N ASN A 236 -0.60 -38.79 14.30
CA ASN A 236 -1.62 -38.63 15.33
C ASN A 236 -2.97 -39.17 14.85
N HIS A 237 -3.06 -40.49 14.73
CA HIS A 237 -4.34 -41.18 14.85
C HIS A 237 -4.10 -42.50 15.59
N THR A 238 -4.34 -42.46 16.90
CA THR A 238 -4.48 -43.66 17.73
C THR A 238 -5.79 -44.36 17.42
N ASN A 239 -5.65 -45.49 16.72
CA ASN A 239 -6.10 -46.81 17.17
C ASN A 239 -7.61 -47.03 17.41
N THR A 240 -8.30 -47.57 16.40
CA THR A 240 -9.32 -48.60 16.61
C THR A 240 -9.06 -49.81 15.72
N LYS A 241 -8.73 -50.91 16.41
CA LYS A 241 -8.46 -52.28 15.98
C LYS A 241 -9.49 -52.84 14.97
N PHE A 242 -9.01 -53.52 13.92
CA PHE A 242 -9.55 -54.82 13.48
C PHE A 242 -8.44 -55.66 12.82
N HIS A 243 -8.39 -56.93 13.20
CA HIS A 243 -7.37 -57.95 12.84
C HIS A 243 -7.79 -58.71 11.54
N PRO A 244 -6.96 -59.62 10.98
CA PRO A 244 -6.71 -59.73 9.54
C PRO A 244 -7.18 -61.06 8.93
N THR A 245 -7.42 -61.14 7.61
CA THR A 245 -7.30 -62.42 6.88
C THR A 245 -6.99 -62.24 5.38
N THR A 246 -5.95 -62.95 4.93
CA THR A 246 -5.61 -63.46 3.57
C THR A 246 -5.02 -62.54 2.45
N PRO A 247 -3.87 -62.92 1.84
CA PRO A 247 -3.32 -62.39 0.57
C PRO A 247 -3.55 -63.37 -0.61
N PRO A 248 -2.93 -63.19 -1.80
CA PRO A 248 -3.08 -62.14 -2.80
C PRO A 248 -3.64 -62.70 -4.14
N LYS A 249 -4.02 -61.85 -5.10
CA LYS A 249 -4.06 -62.23 -6.53
C LYS A 249 -3.37 -61.19 -7.40
N ILE A 250 -2.28 -61.64 -8.01
CA ILE A 250 -1.51 -60.98 -9.06
C ILE A 250 -2.27 -61.18 -10.37
N THR A 251 -2.59 -60.11 -11.11
CA THR A 251 -2.87 -60.19 -12.55
C THR A 251 -2.49 -58.87 -13.25
N THR A 252 -1.28 -58.87 -13.80
CA THR A 252 -0.83 -58.30 -15.09
C THR A 252 -1.41 -56.97 -15.60
N THR A 253 -0.54 -55.95 -15.57
CA THR A 253 -0.12 -55.09 -16.69
C THR A 253 -1.14 -54.76 -17.80
N THR A 254 -1.53 -53.49 -17.87
CA THR A 254 -1.64 -52.75 -19.15
C THR A 254 -1.19 -51.31 -18.92
N THR A 255 -0.29 -50.87 -19.79
CA THR A 255 0.39 -49.58 -19.84
C THR A 255 -0.56 -48.41 -20.09
N HIS A 256 -0.49 -47.38 -19.26
CA HIS A 256 -0.88 -46.00 -19.61
C HIS A 256 0.25 -45.04 -19.22
N PRO A 257 0.88 -44.33 -20.18
CA PRO A 257 1.71 -43.17 -19.89
C PRO A 257 0.84 -41.91 -20.04
N ASN A 258 0.48 -41.28 -18.93
CA ASN A 258 0.31 -39.82 -18.79
C ASN A 258 -0.26 -39.48 -17.41
N ILE A 259 0.61 -39.58 -16.40
CA ILE A 259 0.49 -38.75 -15.21
C ILE A 259 1.49 -37.61 -15.41
N LEU A 260 1.13 -36.69 -16.30
CA LEU A 260 1.78 -35.39 -16.39
C LEU A 260 0.98 -34.44 -15.50
N THR A 261 1.54 -34.19 -14.32
CA THR A 261 1.53 -32.87 -13.68
C THR A 261 0.17 -32.18 -13.58
N HIS A 262 -0.60 -32.53 -12.54
CA HIS A 262 -1.44 -31.52 -11.88
C HIS A 262 -0.52 -30.51 -11.19
N ASN A 263 0.03 -29.60 -11.98
CA ASN A 263 0.49 -28.31 -11.49
C ASN A 263 -0.80 -27.54 -11.16
N LEU A 264 -1.24 -27.62 -9.91
CA LEU A 264 -2.15 -26.63 -9.33
C LEU A 264 -1.41 -25.29 -9.32
N LYS A 265 -1.36 -24.62 -10.49
CA LYS A 265 -1.21 -23.17 -10.52
C LYS A 265 -2.39 -22.64 -9.72
N ALA A 266 -2.13 -22.10 -8.53
CA ALA A 266 -3.13 -21.42 -7.73
C ALA A 266 -3.78 -20.36 -8.62
N VAL A 267 -5.01 -20.62 -9.07
CA VAL A 267 -5.81 -19.68 -9.85
C VAL A 267 -6.23 -18.62 -8.85
N THR A 268 -5.51 -17.50 -8.81
CA THR A 268 -5.88 -16.34 -7.98
C THR A 268 -6.90 -15.53 -8.78
N MET A 269 -8.18 -15.57 -8.41
CA MET A 269 -9.23 -14.90 -9.16
C MET A 269 -9.58 -13.50 -8.63
N PRO A 270 -9.95 -12.54 -9.50
CA PRO A 270 -9.65 -11.14 -9.24
C PRO A 270 -10.80 -10.15 -9.48
N LEU A 271 -10.52 -8.89 -9.16
CA LEU A 271 -11.45 -7.78 -9.30
C LEU A 271 -11.28 -7.06 -10.66
N ILE A 272 -12.37 -6.89 -11.40
CA ILE A 272 -12.44 -6.02 -12.58
C ILE A 272 -13.18 -4.74 -12.19
N ILE A 273 -12.50 -3.59 -12.29
CA ILE A 273 -13.09 -2.28 -12.03
C ILE A 273 -13.40 -1.62 -13.37
N ILE A 274 -14.69 -1.35 -13.64
CA ILE A 274 -15.12 -0.67 -14.85
C ILE A 274 -15.36 0.80 -14.55
N THR A 275 -14.73 1.69 -15.32
CA THR A 275 -14.82 3.15 -15.17
C THR A 275 -15.13 3.82 -16.50
N GLY A 276 -15.80 4.96 -16.46
CA GLY A 276 -16.21 5.75 -17.62
C GLY A 276 -17.33 6.72 -17.25
N TYR A 277 -17.68 7.64 -18.15
CA TYR A 277 -18.74 8.63 -17.90
C TYR A 277 -20.09 7.98 -17.52
N PRO A 278 -21.01 8.71 -16.86
CA PRO A 278 -22.38 8.26 -16.68
C PRO A 278 -23.02 7.98 -18.04
N SER A 279 -23.81 6.91 -18.15
CA SER A 279 -24.46 6.50 -19.41
C SER A 279 -23.51 6.13 -20.58
N SER A 280 -22.20 5.99 -20.36
CA SER A 280 -21.21 5.62 -21.39
C SER A 280 -21.26 4.16 -21.91
N GLY A 281 -22.11 3.30 -21.34
CA GLY A 281 -22.16 1.88 -21.70
C GLY A 281 -21.35 0.94 -20.79
N LYS A 282 -20.92 1.39 -19.60
CA LYS A 282 -20.22 0.56 -18.60
C LYS A 282 -20.87 -0.80 -18.37
N THR A 283 -22.16 -0.81 -18.09
CA THR A 283 -22.92 -2.05 -17.83
C THR A 283 -23.00 -2.96 -19.04
N HIS A 284 -23.09 -2.39 -20.24
CA HIS A 284 -23.02 -3.19 -21.47
C HIS A 284 -21.68 -3.93 -21.58
N ARG A 285 -20.55 -3.24 -21.35
CA ARG A 285 -19.21 -3.86 -21.37
C ARG A 285 -19.03 -4.87 -20.24
N ALA A 286 -19.55 -4.57 -19.05
CA ALA A 286 -19.54 -5.47 -17.91
C ALA A 286 -20.28 -6.78 -18.20
N THR A 287 -21.46 -6.68 -18.81
CA THR A 287 -22.27 -7.84 -19.22
C THR A 287 -21.57 -8.64 -20.31
N GLN A 288 -20.96 -7.99 -21.31
CA GLN A 288 -20.16 -8.68 -22.33
C GLN A 288 -19.04 -9.53 -21.68
N LEU A 289 -18.32 -8.96 -20.70
CA LEU A 289 -17.29 -9.68 -19.95
C LEU A 289 -17.87 -10.84 -19.14
N ALA A 290 -18.97 -10.61 -18.42
CA ALA A 290 -19.64 -11.66 -17.63
C ALA A 290 -20.08 -12.83 -18.51
N THR A 291 -20.65 -12.56 -19.70
CA THR A 291 -21.03 -13.58 -20.68
C THR A 291 -19.80 -14.34 -21.18
N TYR A 292 -18.73 -13.65 -21.54
CA TYR A 292 -17.49 -14.28 -21.99
C TYR A 292 -16.90 -15.22 -20.91
N PHE A 293 -16.72 -14.75 -19.69
CA PHE A 293 -16.15 -15.56 -18.60
C PHE A 293 -17.06 -16.75 -18.22
N SER A 294 -18.38 -16.61 -18.36
CA SER A 294 -19.33 -17.71 -18.18
C SER A 294 -19.23 -18.78 -19.25
N SER A 295 -18.78 -18.41 -20.47
CA SER A 295 -18.65 -19.33 -21.61
C SER A 295 -17.36 -20.16 -21.59
N LEU A 296 -16.44 -19.87 -20.67
CA LEU A 296 -15.16 -20.57 -20.57
C LEU A 296 -15.35 -22.05 -20.14
N PRO A 297 -14.44 -22.97 -20.55
CA PRO A 297 -14.55 -24.40 -20.21
C PRO A 297 -14.58 -24.72 -18.70
N SER A 298 -14.04 -23.82 -17.87
CA SER A 298 -14.09 -23.88 -16.41
C SER A 298 -14.59 -22.53 -15.89
N PRO A 299 -15.91 -22.29 -15.90
CA PRO A 299 -16.46 -20.98 -15.58
C PRO A 299 -16.28 -20.66 -14.10
N LEU A 300 -16.01 -19.39 -13.83
CA LEU A 300 -15.89 -18.86 -12.48
C LEU A 300 -17.28 -18.49 -11.96
N ARG A 301 -17.44 -18.41 -10.64
CA ARG A 301 -18.63 -17.77 -10.10
C ARG A 301 -18.47 -16.26 -10.26
N ILE A 302 -19.36 -15.65 -11.04
CA ILE A 302 -19.27 -14.23 -11.42
C ILE A 302 -20.23 -13.41 -10.56
N HIS A 303 -19.70 -12.35 -9.97
CA HIS A 303 -20.46 -11.35 -9.23
C HIS A 303 -20.38 -10.03 -9.97
N HIS A 304 -21.43 -9.71 -10.72
CA HIS A 304 -21.58 -8.42 -11.39
C HIS A 304 -22.27 -7.43 -10.45
N ILE A 305 -21.48 -6.51 -9.88
CA ILE A 305 -21.92 -5.54 -8.89
C ILE A 305 -22.16 -4.20 -9.58
N THR A 306 -23.44 -3.84 -9.64
CA THR A 306 -23.98 -2.61 -10.24
C THR A 306 -24.85 -1.85 -9.25
N ASP A 307 -25.12 -0.56 -9.48
CA ASP A 307 -26.06 0.20 -8.64
C ASP A 307 -27.46 -0.44 -8.65
N THR A 308 -27.92 -0.91 -9.81
CA THR A 308 -29.20 -1.62 -9.96
C THR A 308 -29.23 -2.92 -9.16
N SER A 309 -28.15 -3.70 -9.17
CA SER A 309 -28.07 -4.96 -8.42
C SER A 309 -28.17 -4.76 -6.90
N LEU A 310 -27.81 -3.57 -6.42
CA LEU A 310 -27.84 -3.18 -5.02
C LEU A 310 -29.04 -2.31 -4.65
N SER A 311 -29.99 -2.12 -5.57
CA SER A 311 -31.14 -1.24 -5.40
C SER A 311 -30.73 0.18 -4.96
N ILE A 312 -29.65 0.70 -5.56
CA ILE A 312 -29.19 2.07 -5.37
C ILE A 312 -29.80 2.93 -6.49
N PRO A 313 -30.80 3.77 -6.19
CA PRO A 313 -31.42 4.60 -7.22
C PRO A 313 -30.50 5.76 -7.61
N HIS A 314 -30.61 6.24 -8.86
CA HIS A 314 -29.78 7.34 -9.35
C HIS A 314 -30.03 8.67 -8.60
N THR A 315 -31.19 8.80 -7.96
CA THR A 315 -31.53 9.93 -7.07
C THR A 315 -30.55 10.10 -5.91
N VAL A 316 -29.82 9.04 -5.51
CA VAL A 316 -28.76 9.13 -4.49
C VAL A 316 -27.65 10.10 -4.89
N TYR A 317 -27.41 10.25 -6.19
CA TYR A 317 -26.41 11.16 -6.74
C TYR A 317 -26.97 12.56 -7.00
N ASP A 318 -28.29 12.72 -6.93
CA ASP A 318 -28.96 14.01 -7.07
C ASP A 318 -28.96 14.75 -5.73
N LEU A 319 -28.02 15.67 -5.59
CA LEU A 319 -27.90 16.52 -4.42
C LEU A 319 -28.92 17.67 -4.43
N SER A 320 -29.61 17.94 -5.53
CA SER A 320 -30.52 19.09 -5.63
C SER A 320 -31.71 18.99 -4.66
N ALA A 321 -32.20 17.77 -4.42
CA ALA A 321 -33.32 17.49 -3.53
C ALA A 321 -32.91 17.21 -2.06
N ALA A 322 -31.61 16.97 -1.79
CA ALA A 322 -31.11 16.57 -0.46
C ALA A 322 -31.08 17.76 0.52
N GLY A 323 -31.19 17.51 1.83
CA GLY A 323 -31.10 18.59 2.84
C GLY A 323 -29.73 19.32 2.80
N ALA A 324 -29.65 20.56 3.28
CA ALA A 324 -28.39 21.35 3.24
C ALA A 324 -27.20 20.62 3.90
N HIS A 325 -27.46 19.83 4.94
CA HIS A 325 -26.47 19.02 5.65
C HIS A 325 -26.07 17.74 4.86
N GLU A 326 -26.99 17.13 4.12
CA GLU A 326 -26.69 15.95 3.28
C GLU A 326 -25.89 16.34 2.04
N ARG A 327 -26.19 17.52 1.46
CA ARG A 327 -25.45 18.11 0.35
C ARG A 327 -24.00 18.45 0.69
N SER A 328 -23.74 19.03 1.86
CA SER A 328 -22.39 19.43 2.25
C SER A 328 -21.48 18.25 2.56
N ALA A 329 -22.06 17.10 2.95
CA ALA A 329 -21.34 15.89 3.32
C ALA A 329 -21.33 14.80 2.22
N ASN A 330 -22.05 14.99 1.10
CA ASN A 330 -22.34 13.96 0.10
C ASN A 330 -22.75 12.62 0.76
N ALA A 331 -23.59 12.70 1.78
CA ALA A 331 -23.87 11.57 2.68
C ALA A 331 -24.54 10.39 1.95
N SER A 332 -25.51 10.68 1.09
CA SER A 332 -26.21 9.69 0.26
C SER A 332 -25.24 8.91 -0.64
N GLU A 333 -24.34 9.62 -1.32
CA GLU A 333 -23.31 9.02 -2.17
C GLU A 333 -22.27 8.23 -1.35
N LYS A 334 -21.92 8.70 -0.15
CA LYS A 334 -21.06 7.97 0.78
C LYS A 334 -21.69 6.63 1.19
N ASP A 335 -23.00 6.61 1.46
CA ASP A 335 -23.72 5.40 1.82
C ASP A 335 -23.83 4.42 0.65
N ALA A 336 -24.09 4.91 -0.57
CA ALA A 336 -24.03 4.09 -1.78
C ALA A 336 -22.65 3.46 -1.97
N ARG A 337 -21.57 4.24 -1.81
CA ARG A 337 -20.20 3.72 -1.82
C ARG A 337 -20.00 2.65 -0.74
N ALA A 338 -20.43 2.88 0.49
CA ALA A 338 -20.29 1.90 1.55
C ALA A 338 -20.98 0.56 1.22
N ARG A 339 -22.16 0.60 0.58
CA ARG A 339 -22.89 -0.60 0.11
C ARG A 339 -22.12 -1.33 -0.99
N VAL A 340 -21.65 -0.62 -2.03
CA VAL A 340 -20.84 -1.22 -3.11
C VAL A 340 -19.57 -1.85 -2.55
N TYR A 341 -18.86 -1.15 -1.66
CA TYR A 341 -17.63 -1.64 -1.05
C TYR A 341 -17.88 -2.91 -0.22
N ALA A 342 -18.94 -2.93 0.59
CA ALA A 342 -19.31 -4.09 1.38
C ALA A 342 -19.61 -5.30 0.49
N GLU A 343 -20.31 -5.10 -0.62
CA GLU A 343 -20.63 -6.18 -1.56
C GLU A 343 -19.40 -6.69 -2.31
N VAL A 344 -18.52 -5.80 -2.78
CA VAL A 344 -17.24 -6.20 -3.40
C VAL A 344 -16.45 -7.03 -2.41
N LYS A 345 -16.25 -6.53 -1.19
CA LYS A 345 -15.48 -7.21 -0.14
C LYS A 345 -16.06 -8.59 0.21
N ARG A 346 -17.38 -8.73 0.19
CA ARG A 346 -18.06 -9.99 0.50
C ARG A 346 -17.79 -11.09 -0.52
N HIS A 347 -17.67 -10.73 -1.79
CA HIS A 347 -17.46 -11.69 -2.89
C HIS A 347 -16.01 -11.80 -3.34
N LEU A 348 -15.15 -10.88 -2.91
CA LEU A 348 -13.74 -10.94 -3.26
C LEU A 348 -13.11 -12.15 -2.58
N SER A 349 -12.84 -13.18 -3.38
CA SER A 349 -12.29 -14.45 -2.92
C SER A 349 -11.38 -15.04 -3.99
N PRO A 350 -10.50 -15.99 -3.64
CA PRO A 350 -9.66 -16.64 -4.64
C PRO A 350 -10.41 -17.41 -5.73
N ASN A 351 -11.71 -17.70 -5.55
CA ASN A 351 -12.49 -18.59 -6.39
C ASN A 351 -13.59 -17.88 -7.21
N ASP A 352 -13.80 -16.59 -6.97
CA ASP A 352 -14.88 -15.81 -7.54
C ASP A 352 -14.32 -14.66 -8.40
N LEU A 353 -15.00 -14.33 -9.50
CA LEU A 353 -14.72 -13.15 -10.32
C LEU A 353 -15.68 -12.03 -9.93
N VAL A 354 -15.15 -10.89 -9.51
CA VAL A 354 -15.95 -9.71 -9.19
C VAL A 354 -15.81 -8.68 -10.31
N ILE A 355 -16.91 -8.30 -10.95
CA ILE A 355 -16.98 -7.23 -11.93
C ILE A 355 -17.74 -6.07 -11.30
N CYS A 356 -17.07 -4.98 -11.00
CA CYS A 356 -17.66 -3.79 -10.37
C CYS A 356 -17.82 -2.68 -11.41
N ASP A 357 -19.05 -2.38 -11.82
CA ASP A 357 -19.38 -1.29 -12.75
C ASP A 357 -20.23 -0.17 -12.11
N ALA A 358 -20.48 -0.27 -10.81
CA ALA A 358 -21.32 0.62 -10.03
C ALA A 358 -20.95 2.08 -10.27
N ALA A 359 -21.94 2.90 -10.63
CA ALA A 359 -21.71 4.29 -10.98
C ALA A 359 -21.22 5.04 -9.76
N GLY A 360 -21.72 4.75 -8.54
CA GLY A 360 -21.45 5.51 -7.32
C GLY A 360 -20.03 5.63 -6.78
N GLY A 361 -19.00 5.14 -7.46
CA GLY A 361 -17.63 5.31 -6.96
C GLY A 361 -16.53 5.25 -8.01
N ASN A 362 -16.69 4.48 -9.09
CA ASN A 362 -15.59 4.23 -10.03
C ASN A 362 -15.15 5.48 -10.83
N TYR A 363 -15.83 6.62 -10.67
CA TYR A 363 -15.48 7.90 -11.28
C TYR A 363 -14.37 8.67 -10.56
N ILE A 364 -14.06 8.42 -9.29
CA ILE A 364 -12.95 9.10 -8.60
C ILE A 364 -11.75 8.17 -8.38
N LYS A 365 -10.54 8.72 -8.48
CA LYS A 365 -9.27 8.01 -8.25
C LYS A 365 -9.18 7.41 -6.86
N GLY A 366 -9.59 8.16 -5.83
CA GLY A 366 -9.52 7.71 -4.43
C GLY A 366 -10.33 6.44 -4.16
N TRP A 367 -11.46 6.28 -4.87
CA TRP A 367 -12.30 5.09 -4.76
C TRP A 367 -11.70 3.88 -5.46
N ARG A 368 -11.19 4.05 -6.69
CA ARG A 368 -10.48 2.97 -7.39
C ARG A 368 -9.28 2.48 -6.59
N TYR A 369 -8.56 3.39 -5.93
CA TYR A 369 -7.49 3.05 -5.00
C TYR A 369 -7.98 2.20 -3.82
N GLN A 370 -9.12 2.53 -3.23
CA GLN A 370 -9.72 1.77 -2.13
C GLN A 370 -10.05 0.33 -2.55
N LEU A 371 -10.68 0.14 -3.71
CA LEU A 371 -10.97 -1.17 -4.29
C LEU A 371 -9.69 -1.96 -4.59
N PHE A 372 -8.69 -1.30 -5.17
CA PHE A 372 -7.38 -1.90 -5.41
C PHE A 372 -6.71 -2.37 -4.12
N CYS A 373 -6.78 -1.58 -3.04
CA CYS A 373 -6.22 -1.96 -1.75
C CYS A 373 -6.88 -3.21 -1.17
N GLU A 374 -8.20 -3.35 -1.32
CA GLU A 374 -8.94 -4.54 -0.88
C GLU A 374 -8.50 -5.79 -1.66
N ALA A 375 -8.44 -5.70 -3.00
CA ALA A 375 -7.95 -6.79 -3.84
C ALA A 375 -6.52 -7.19 -3.50
N LYS A 376 -5.66 -6.21 -3.25
CA LYS A 376 -4.27 -6.43 -2.86
C LYS A 376 -4.14 -7.05 -1.47
N ALA A 377 -5.00 -6.70 -0.51
CA ALA A 377 -5.01 -7.29 0.82
C ALA A 377 -5.29 -8.81 0.75
N LEU A 378 -6.18 -9.22 -0.16
CA LEU A 378 -6.50 -10.62 -0.43
C LEU A 378 -5.54 -11.29 -1.42
N ARG A 379 -4.51 -10.58 -1.89
CA ARG A 379 -3.53 -11.05 -2.89
C ARG A 379 -4.18 -11.51 -4.19
N THR A 380 -5.32 -10.91 -4.52
CA THR A 380 -6.04 -11.12 -5.77
C THR A 380 -5.59 -10.08 -6.80
N PRO A 381 -5.40 -10.46 -8.08
CA PRO A 381 -5.19 -9.49 -9.15
C PRO A 381 -6.33 -8.46 -9.23
N CYS A 382 -6.07 -7.33 -9.87
CA CYS A 382 -7.06 -6.30 -10.11
C CYS A 382 -6.73 -5.62 -11.43
N CYS A 383 -7.73 -5.38 -12.29
CA CYS A 383 -7.56 -4.57 -13.48
C CYS A 383 -8.59 -3.44 -13.54
N VAL A 384 -8.21 -2.34 -14.18
CA VAL A 384 -9.10 -1.24 -14.50
C VAL A 384 -9.41 -1.30 -15.99
N VAL A 385 -10.69 -1.34 -16.34
CA VAL A 385 -11.21 -1.27 -17.70
C VAL A 385 -11.88 0.09 -17.87
N HIS A 386 -11.35 0.90 -18.76
CA HIS A 386 -11.86 2.23 -19.08
C HIS A 386 -12.79 2.17 -20.29
N VAL A 387 -14.01 2.68 -20.16
CA VAL A 387 -14.97 2.85 -21.25
C VAL A 387 -14.87 4.28 -21.76
N GLY A 388 -14.11 4.46 -22.83
CA GLY A 388 -13.75 5.74 -23.45
C GLY A 388 -14.80 6.27 -24.41
N THR A 389 -16.03 6.45 -23.94
CA THR A 389 -17.12 7.01 -24.75
C THR A 389 -17.02 8.55 -24.77
N PRO A 390 -17.09 9.21 -25.94
CA PRO A 390 -17.13 10.67 -26.01
C PRO A 390 -18.27 11.26 -25.17
N VAL A 391 -18.00 12.39 -24.51
CA VAL A 391 -18.95 13.04 -23.58
C VAL A 391 -20.29 13.36 -24.24
N ASP A 392 -20.27 13.83 -25.49
CA ASP A 392 -21.49 14.21 -26.23
C ASP A 392 -22.37 13.00 -26.53
N ILE A 393 -21.76 11.85 -26.84
CA ILE A 393 -22.48 10.59 -27.08
C ILE A 393 -23.10 10.10 -25.76
N ALA A 394 -22.31 10.07 -24.68
CA ALA A 394 -22.80 9.68 -23.36
C ALA A 394 -23.95 10.60 -22.88
N LYS A 395 -23.90 11.89 -23.21
CA LYS A 395 -24.97 12.86 -22.93
C LYS A 395 -26.21 12.57 -23.76
N GLY A 396 -26.06 12.33 -25.06
CA GLY A 396 -27.15 11.97 -25.97
C GLY A 396 -27.92 10.74 -25.49
N LEU A 397 -27.22 9.68 -25.09
CA LEU A 397 -27.83 8.47 -24.53
C LEU A 397 -28.61 8.75 -23.23
N ASN A 398 -28.12 9.66 -22.39
CA ASN A 398 -28.86 10.04 -21.19
C ASN A 398 -30.15 10.83 -21.53
N GLU A 399 -30.08 11.74 -22.50
CA GLU A 399 -31.25 12.48 -22.99
C GLU A 399 -32.29 11.57 -23.64
N GLU A 400 -31.86 10.55 -24.40
CA GLU A 400 -32.75 9.53 -24.96
C GLU A 400 -33.48 8.75 -23.86
N ARG A 401 -32.78 8.40 -22.77
CA ARG A 401 -33.39 7.74 -21.59
C ARG A 401 -34.35 8.65 -20.84
N LEU A 402 -34.03 9.94 -20.70
CA LEU A 402 -34.94 10.92 -20.12
C LEU A 402 -36.22 11.02 -20.95
N ALA A 403 -36.10 11.12 -22.27
CA ALA A 403 -37.23 11.17 -23.18
C ALA A 403 -38.05 9.87 -23.19
N ALA A 404 -37.39 8.71 -23.10
CA ALA A 404 -38.05 7.40 -22.97
C ALA A 404 -38.86 7.30 -21.67
N ARG A 405 -38.30 7.78 -20.55
CA ARG A 405 -39.01 7.87 -19.25
C ARG A 405 -40.25 8.75 -19.34
N GLU A 406 -40.17 9.89 -20.02
CA GLU A 406 -41.32 10.78 -20.25
C GLU A 406 -42.42 10.12 -21.11
N ARG A 407 -42.02 9.28 -22.08
CA ARG A 407 -42.94 8.48 -22.89
C ARG A 407 -43.48 7.23 -22.18
N GLY A 408 -42.99 6.91 -20.98
CA GLY A 408 -43.37 5.70 -20.25
C GLY A 408 -42.83 4.41 -20.86
N GLU A 409 -41.73 4.49 -21.62
CA GLU A 409 -41.08 3.31 -22.23
C GLU A 409 -40.29 2.53 -21.16
N GLU A 410 -40.62 1.25 -21.01
CA GLU A 410 -39.87 0.34 -20.15
C GLU A 410 -38.62 -0.20 -20.87
N GLY A 411 -37.52 -0.38 -20.12
CA GLY A 411 -36.30 -1.04 -20.63
C GLY A 411 -35.18 -0.14 -21.13
N ALA A 412 -35.38 1.18 -21.22
CA ALA A 412 -34.33 2.13 -21.63
C ALA A 412 -33.20 2.33 -20.59
N GLY A 413 -33.41 1.85 -19.35
CA GLY A 413 -32.52 2.06 -18.20
C GLY A 413 -32.80 3.37 -17.48
N GLU A 414 -32.44 3.45 -16.19
CA GLU A 414 -32.69 4.64 -15.36
C GLU A 414 -31.83 5.82 -15.85
N PRO A 415 -32.45 6.98 -16.22
CA PRO A 415 -31.69 8.17 -16.58
C PRO A 415 -31.12 8.87 -15.34
N TYR A 416 -30.11 9.72 -15.55
CA TYR A 416 -29.73 10.74 -14.58
C TYR A 416 -30.43 12.06 -14.91
N GLU A 417 -30.84 12.81 -13.89
CA GLU A 417 -31.26 14.20 -14.09
C GLU A 417 -30.13 15.03 -14.71
N ARG A 418 -30.47 15.99 -15.58
CA ARG A 418 -29.47 16.75 -16.37
C ARG A 418 -28.37 17.39 -15.52
N ALA A 419 -28.76 18.07 -14.45
CA ALA A 419 -27.82 18.72 -13.53
C ALA A 419 -26.92 17.71 -12.81
N THR A 420 -27.48 16.56 -12.42
CA THR A 420 -26.75 15.46 -11.78
C THR A 420 -25.77 14.82 -12.76
N TRP A 421 -26.17 14.61 -14.01
CA TRP A 421 -25.31 14.06 -15.05
C TRP A 421 -24.11 14.99 -15.32
N ASP A 422 -24.36 16.29 -15.51
CA ASP A 422 -23.30 17.28 -15.72
C ASP A 422 -22.34 17.34 -14.50
N ASN A 423 -22.87 17.26 -13.28
CA ASN A 423 -22.06 17.19 -12.06
C ASN A 423 -21.19 15.93 -12.00
N LEU A 424 -21.74 14.76 -12.33
CA LEU A 424 -21.01 13.50 -12.34
C LEU A 424 -19.89 13.49 -13.37
N VAL A 425 -20.11 14.07 -14.56
CA VAL A 425 -19.07 14.24 -15.58
C VAL A 425 -17.99 15.20 -15.12
N PHE A 426 -18.36 16.33 -14.51
CA PHE A 426 -17.39 17.30 -14.00
C PHE A 426 -16.48 16.71 -12.91
N ARG A 427 -17.00 15.81 -12.08
CA ARG A 427 -16.25 15.11 -11.02
C ARG A 427 -15.50 13.88 -11.51
N TYR A 428 -15.64 13.49 -12.78
CA TYR A 428 -15.02 12.29 -13.31
C TYR A 428 -13.50 12.48 -13.44
N GLU A 429 -12.75 11.59 -12.82
CA GLU A 429 -11.29 11.52 -12.88
C GLU A 429 -10.88 10.32 -13.72
N GLU A 430 -10.42 10.57 -14.95
CA GLU A 430 -9.92 9.52 -15.84
C GLU A 430 -8.82 8.67 -15.20
N PRO A 431 -8.81 7.35 -15.44
CA PRO A 431 -7.77 6.46 -14.94
C PRO A 431 -6.38 6.84 -15.48
N ASN A 432 -5.40 6.93 -14.59
CA ASN A 432 -4.07 7.43 -14.93
C ASN A 432 -3.09 6.31 -15.30
N GLY A 433 -2.69 6.24 -16.58
CA GLY A 433 -1.72 5.27 -17.10
C GLY A 433 -0.31 5.33 -16.49
N MET A 434 0.07 6.44 -15.84
CA MET A 434 1.37 6.55 -15.14
C MET A 434 1.34 5.91 -13.75
N VAL A 435 0.15 5.58 -13.23
CA VAL A 435 -0.04 5.04 -11.91
C VAL A 435 -0.36 3.56 -12.02
N ARG A 436 0.56 2.68 -11.61
CA ARG A 436 0.41 1.23 -11.80
C ARG A 436 -0.95 0.66 -11.35
N TRP A 437 -1.49 1.13 -10.25
CA TRP A 437 -2.77 0.64 -9.70
C TRP A 437 -4.01 1.30 -10.32
N ASP A 438 -3.85 2.45 -10.96
CA ASP A 438 -4.93 3.21 -11.60
C ASP A 438 -4.88 3.15 -13.13
N SER A 439 -3.85 2.50 -13.67
CA SER A 439 -3.61 2.40 -15.09
C SER A 439 -4.79 1.68 -15.75
N PRO A 440 -5.42 2.27 -16.79
CA PRO A 440 -6.46 1.61 -17.55
C PRO A 440 -5.81 0.54 -18.42
N LEU A 441 -5.61 -0.65 -17.86
CA LEU A 441 -4.98 -1.77 -18.56
C LEU A 441 -5.70 -2.09 -19.88
N PHE A 442 -6.99 -1.80 -19.93
CA PHE A 442 -7.81 -1.88 -21.13
C PHE A 442 -8.62 -0.60 -21.27
N THR A 443 -8.61 -0.02 -22.47
CA THR A 443 -9.49 1.10 -22.85
C THR A 443 -10.34 0.64 -24.02
N VAL A 444 -11.66 0.70 -23.86
CA VAL A 444 -12.65 0.30 -24.86
C VAL A 444 -13.32 1.56 -25.40
N GLY A 445 -13.13 1.85 -26.67
CA GLY A 445 -13.78 2.94 -27.36
C GLY A 445 -15.28 2.69 -27.55
N TRP A 446 -16.00 3.76 -27.87
CA TRP A 446 -17.43 3.65 -28.20
C TRP A 446 -17.69 2.80 -29.44
N GLU A 447 -16.85 2.96 -30.47
CA GLU A 447 -17.00 2.27 -31.76
C GLU A 447 -16.56 0.80 -31.71
N ASP A 448 -15.85 0.39 -30.67
CA ASP A 448 -15.35 -0.98 -30.53
C ASP A 448 -16.54 -1.93 -30.29
N ALA A 449 -16.74 -2.91 -31.18
CA ALA A 449 -17.82 -3.88 -31.00
C ALA A 449 -17.61 -4.77 -29.76
N GLU A 450 -16.36 -5.16 -29.53
CA GLU A 450 -15.97 -6.13 -28.51
C GLU A 450 -14.86 -5.59 -27.60
N VAL A 451 -14.79 -6.18 -26.41
CA VAL A 451 -13.72 -5.93 -25.45
C VAL A 451 -12.58 -6.93 -25.74
N ASP A 452 -11.33 -6.57 -25.44
CA ASP A 452 -10.20 -7.52 -25.48
C ASP A 452 -10.35 -8.63 -24.41
N TYR A 453 -11.12 -9.66 -24.75
CA TYR A 453 -11.48 -10.73 -23.84
C TYR A 453 -10.27 -11.55 -23.39
N GLU A 454 -9.39 -11.93 -24.34
CA GLU A 454 -8.21 -12.74 -24.03
C GLU A 454 -7.17 -11.94 -23.24
N GLY A 455 -6.95 -10.67 -23.58
CA GLY A 455 -6.05 -9.80 -22.81
C GLY A 455 -6.54 -9.62 -21.38
N ILE A 456 -7.84 -9.36 -21.17
CA ILE A 456 -8.41 -9.24 -19.82
C ILE A 456 -8.29 -10.56 -19.07
N LYS A 457 -8.60 -11.69 -19.71
CA LYS A 457 -8.44 -13.02 -19.13
C LYS A 457 -6.99 -13.31 -18.73
N GLU A 458 -6.00 -12.92 -19.54
CA GLU A 458 -4.59 -13.08 -19.19
C GLU A 458 -4.20 -12.18 -18.00
N ALA A 459 -4.64 -10.92 -17.99
CA ALA A 459 -4.36 -10.00 -16.89
C ALA A 459 -4.96 -10.48 -15.55
N ILE A 460 -6.12 -11.12 -15.62
CA ILE A 460 -6.93 -11.55 -14.47
C ILE A 460 -6.54 -12.97 -14.01
N LEU A 461 -6.41 -13.93 -14.92
CA LEU A 461 -6.18 -15.34 -14.60
C LEU A 461 -4.74 -15.81 -14.88
N GLY A 462 -3.98 -15.08 -15.69
CA GLY A 462 -2.60 -15.39 -16.08
C GLY A 462 -1.53 -14.72 -15.20
N GLY A 463 -1.90 -13.73 -14.39
CA GLY A 463 -0.98 -12.97 -13.54
C GLY A 463 -0.31 -13.81 -12.44
N GLY A 464 0.96 -13.54 -12.16
CA GLY A 464 1.68 -14.15 -11.03
C GLY A 464 1.16 -13.66 -9.66
N VAL A 465 1.54 -14.36 -8.59
CA VAL A 465 1.10 -14.08 -7.21
C VAL A 465 1.30 -12.62 -6.81
N VAL A 466 0.21 -11.91 -6.49
CA VAL A 466 0.24 -10.52 -6.01
C VAL A 466 0.93 -10.46 -4.65
N ARG A 467 2.04 -9.72 -4.57
CA ARG A 467 2.79 -9.56 -3.31
C ARG A 467 2.08 -8.55 -2.38
N PRO A 468 1.83 -8.91 -1.11
CA PRO A 468 1.25 -7.97 -0.15
C PRO A 468 2.20 -6.81 0.15
N ASN A 469 1.65 -5.69 0.64
CA ASN A 469 2.47 -4.63 1.22
C ASN A 469 3.14 -5.15 2.49
N ALA A 470 4.46 -4.96 2.62
CA ALA A 470 5.22 -5.42 3.79
C ALA A 470 4.67 -4.85 5.12
N ALA A 471 4.06 -3.67 5.09
CA ALA A 471 3.48 -3.00 6.26
C ALA A 471 2.15 -3.60 6.76
N THR A 472 1.44 -4.40 5.96
CA THR A 472 0.10 -4.94 6.30
C THR A 472 0.08 -6.45 6.50
N VAL A 473 1.25 -7.10 6.44
CA VAL A 473 1.36 -8.53 6.76
C VAL A 473 1.32 -8.66 8.28
N ALA A 474 0.24 -9.23 8.82
CA ALA A 474 0.17 -9.57 10.23
C ALA A 474 1.35 -10.50 10.57
N THR A 475 2.31 -9.99 11.33
CA THR A 475 3.41 -10.78 11.87
C THR A 475 2.81 -11.82 12.81
N LYS A 476 3.06 -13.12 12.53
CA LYS A 476 2.68 -14.20 13.45
C LYS A 476 3.16 -13.84 14.86
N HIS A 477 2.30 -14.01 15.87
CA HIS A 477 2.64 -13.66 17.24
C HIS A 477 3.87 -14.45 17.67
N VAL A 478 4.95 -13.74 17.96
CA VAL A 478 6.21 -14.34 18.40
C VAL A 478 6.21 -14.37 19.92
N GLU A 479 6.66 -15.47 20.52
CA GLU A 479 6.87 -15.57 21.98
C GLU A 479 7.80 -14.42 22.44
N GLU A 480 7.49 -13.83 23.59
CA GLU A 480 8.28 -12.74 24.17
C GLU A 480 9.74 -13.18 24.36
N GLY A 481 10.69 -12.42 23.81
CA GLY A 481 12.12 -12.78 23.86
C GLY A 481 12.63 -13.75 22.79
N TYR A 482 11.81 -14.17 21.82
CA TYR A 482 12.26 -15.05 20.72
C TYR A 482 13.40 -14.45 19.90
N LEU A 483 13.35 -13.16 19.54
CA LEU A 483 14.41 -12.53 18.75
C LEU A 483 15.75 -12.52 19.50
N TYR A 484 15.71 -12.32 20.81
CA TYR A 484 16.89 -12.41 21.66
C TYR A 484 17.43 -13.85 21.71
N ARG A 485 16.55 -14.85 21.87
CA ARG A 485 16.92 -16.27 21.84
C ARG A 485 17.50 -16.67 20.48
N LEU A 486 16.90 -16.23 19.38
CA LEU A 486 17.36 -16.45 18.01
C LEU A 486 18.76 -15.92 17.78
N ASP A 487 19.02 -14.67 18.18
CA ASP A 487 20.34 -14.08 18.03
C ASP A 487 21.39 -14.81 18.88
N ARG A 488 21.06 -15.11 20.14
CA ARG A 488 21.96 -15.82 21.06
C ARG A 488 22.32 -17.22 20.57
N GLU A 489 21.33 -18.03 20.18
CA GLU A 489 21.56 -19.41 19.73
C GLU A 489 22.32 -19.47 18.40
N THR A 490 21.99 -18.60 17.44
CA THR A 490 22.71 -18.55 16.15
C THR A 490 24.15 -18.05 16.32
N GLN A 491 24.37 -17.07 17.21
CA GLN A 491 25.72 -16.60 17.53
C GLN A 491 26.56 -17.68 18.25
N ALA A 492 25.96 -18.46 19.14
CA ALA A 492 26.64 -19.57 19.82
C ALA A 492 27.11 -20.65 18.83
N VAL A 493 26.27 -20.98 17.84
CA VAL A 493 26.64 -21.92 16.75
C VAL A 493 27.80 -21.38 15.93
N VAL A 494 27.75 -20.10 15.51
CA VAL A 494 28.86 -19.47 14.77
C VAL A 494 30.14 -19.44 15.61
N GLY A 495 30.04 -19.18 16.91
CA GLY A 495 31.18 -19.20 17.83
C GLY A 495 31.87 -20.56 17.86
N LYS A 496 31.12 -21.65 18.05
CA LYS A 496 31.65 -23.02 18.01
C LYS A 496 32.36 -23.36 16.70
N ILE A 497 31.80 -22.93 15.55
CA ILE A 497 32.43 -23.14 14.25
C ILE A 497 33.77 -22.42 14.18
N LEU A 498 33.84 -21.17 14.64
CA LEU A 498 35.06 -20.38 14.60
C LEU A 498 36.14 -20.91 15.56
N GLU A 499 35.74 -21.41 16.73
CA GLU A 499 36.66 -22.10 17.65
C GLU A 499 37.24 -23.37 17.01
N TRP A 500 36.38 -24.20 16.41
CA TRP A 500 36.83 -25.40 15.71
C TRP A 500 37.80 -25.09 14.56
N VAL A 501 37.49 -24.09 13.72
CA VAL A 501 38.34 -23.65 12.60
C VAL A 501 39.69 -23.13 13.08
N LYS A 502 39.74 -22.52 14.27
CA LYS A 502 40.98 -22.06 14.89
C LYS A 502 41.83 -23.21 15.42
N ASP A 503 41.19 -24.23 16.00
CA ASP A 503 41.89 -25.39 16.56
C ASP A 503 42.36 -26.38 15.46
N HIS A 504 41.78 -26.30 14.26
CA HIS A 504 42.11 -27.15 13.10
C HIS A 504 42.57 -26.29 11.91
N GLU A 505 43.51 -25.36 12.16
CA GLU A 505 44.06 -24.48 11.12
C GLU A 505 44.72 -25.27 9.99
N GLY A 506 44.08 -25.27 8.81
CA GLY A 506 44.60 -25.89 7.59
C GLY A 506 43.90 -27.20 7.18
N GLU A 507 42.99 -27.71 8.01
CA GLU A 507 42.12 -28.84 7.66
C GLU A 507 40.87 -28.35 6.92
N GLU A 508 40.46 -29.08 5.87
CA GLU A 508 39.24 -28.82 5.10
C GLU A 508 38.18 -29.90 5.41
N GLY A 509 36.96 -29.46 5.70
CA GLY A 509 35.87 -30.33 6.17
C GLY A 509 35.99 -30.77 7.63
N GLY A 510 35.01 -31.53 8.11
CA GLY A 510 34.94 -32.02 9.50
C GLY A 510 33.50 -32.10 10.01
N VAL A 511 33.28 -32.81 11.11
CA VAL A 511 31.96 -32.87 11.78
C VAL A 511 32.10 -32.28 13.18
N ILE A 512 31.32 -31.24 13.47
CA ILE A 512 31.26 -30.64 14.80
C ILE A 512 30.02 -31.16 15.53
N ASP A 513 30.22 -31.73 16.71
CA ASP A 513 29.13 -32.03 17.64
C ASP A 513 28.67 -30.73 18.34
N MET A 514 27.46 -30.28 18.01
CA MET A 514 26.88 -29.05 18.55
C MET A 514 26.10 -29.28 19.84
N GLU A 515 26.01 -30.52 20.34
CA GLU A 515 25.36 -30.86 21.60
C GLU A 515 26.05 -30.17 22.80
N GLU A 516 25.26 -29.63 23.72
CA GLU A 516 25.79 -29.14 25.00
C GLU A 516 25.91 -30.30 26.00
N GLU A 517 26.95 -30.29 26.84
CA GLU A 517 27.20 -31.36 27.83
C GLU A 517 26.01 -31.56 28.78
N ALA A 518 25.25 -30.50 29.07
CA ALA A 518 24.01 -30.55 29.85
C ALA A 518 22.87 -31.27 29.10
N GLN A 519 22.72 -31.03 27.79
CA GLN A 519 21.73 -31.67 26.93
C GLN A 519 22.08 -33.15 26.71
N ARG A 520 23.37 -33.45 26.54
CA ARG A 520 23.92 -34.80 26.47
C ARG A 520 23.60 -35.60 27.75
N LYS A 521 23.77 -34.98 28.94
CA LYS A 521 23.44 -35.61 30.23
C LYS A 521 21.93 -35.87 30.39
N VAL A 522 21.06 -34.96 29.96
CA VAL A 522 19.60 -35.17 29.97
C VAL A 522 19.17 -36.30 29.02
N ARG A 523 19.76 -36.36 27.81
CA ARG A 523 19.51 -37.43 26.83
C ARG A 523 19.98 -38.79 27.34
N LEU A 524 21.19 -38.86 27.90
CA LEU A 524 21.75 -40.07 28.51
C LEU A 524 20.98 -40.51 29.76
N ALA A 525 20.46 -39.57 30.56
CA ALA A 525 19.61 -39.88 31.71
C ALA A 525 18.24 -40.44 31.29
N GLY A 526 17.65 -39.92 30.20
CA GLY A 526 16.39 -40.44 29.63
C GLY A 526 16.51 -41.84 29.02
N LYS A 527 17.71 -42.24 28.58
CA LYS A 527 17.97 -43.58 28.01
C LYS A 527 18.10 -44.67 29.08
N LYS A 528 18.34 -44.32 30.35
CA LYS A 528 18.56 -45.27 31.46
C LYS A 528 17.29 -45.99 31.96
N GLY A 529 16.13 -45.71 31.37
CA GLY A 529 14.83 -46.29 31.77
C GLY A 529 14.12 -47.13 30.70
N ARG A 530 14.71 -47.35 29.52
CA ARG A 530 14.08 -48.06 28.40
C ARG A 530 14.88 -49.31 28.05
N ARG A 531 14.21 -50.48 28.07
CA ARG A 531 14.80 -51.80 27.78
C ARG A 531 15.24 -51.88 26.31
N ASP A 532 16.28 -52.67 26.08
CA ASP A 532 17.20 -52.68 24.94
C ASP A 532 16.68 -53.12 23.54
N ASP A 533 15.38 -52.99 23.21
CA ASP A 533 14.82 -53.62 21.99
C ASP A 533 14.18 -52.67 20.95
N GLU A 534 14.43 -51.37 20.99
CA GLU A 534 14.05 -50.45 19.90
C GLU A 534 15.31 -49.79 19.32
N GLU A 535 15.72 -50.22 18.12
CA GLU A 535 16.68 -49.51 17.26
C GLU A 535 16.21 -48.05 17.13
N GLY A 536 16.83 -47.17 17.92
CA GLY A 536 16.44 -45.77 17.98
C GLY A 536 16.71 -45.08 16.65
N GLU A 537 15.72 -44.36 16.15
CA GLU A 537 15.93 -43.28 15.18
C GLU A 537 17.12 -42.43 15.64
N GLU A 538 18.17 -42.44 14.82
CA GLU A 538 19.39 -41.68 15.05
C GLU A 538 19.05 -40.20 15.29
N GLY A 539 19.50 -39.67 16.43
CA GLY A 539 19.38 -38.26 16.79
C GLY A 539 20.29 -37.38 15.94
N GLY A 540 20.01 -37.24 14.65
CA GLY A 540 20.81 -36.49 13.67
C GLY A 540 20.55 -34.98 13.60
N GLY A 541 20.16 -34.33 14.70
CA GLY A 541 19.76 -32.91 14.71
C GLY A 541 20.83 -31.89 15.12
N LEU A 542 21.98 -32.36 15.64
CA LEU A 542 22.99 -31.50 16.27
C LEU A 542 24.40 -31.69 15.70
N GLU A 543 24.56 -32.49 14.65
CA GLU A 543 25.83 -32.64 13.95
C GLU A 543 25.91 -31.61 12.82
N LEU A 544 27.02 -30.87 12.78
CA LEU A 544 27.29 -29.90 11.75
C LEU A 544 28.46 -30.38 10.88
N ALA A 545 28.18 -30.63 9.60
CA ALA A 545 29.19 -31.03 8.61
C ALA A 545 29.78 -29.78 7.94
N LEU A 546 31.08 -29.56 8.10
CA LEU A 546 31.77 -28.43 7.50
C LEU A 546 32.08 -28.70 6.02
N PRO A 547 32.02 -27.66 5.16
CA PRO A 547 32.35 -27.79 3.75
C PRO A 547 33.86 -27.96 3.55
N GLN A 548 34.25 -28.50 2.40
CA GLN A 548 35.65 -28.64 1.96
C GLN A 548 36.26 -27.31 1.49
N VAL A 549 35.80 -26.18 2.05
CA VAL A 549 36.19 -24.83 1.68
C VAL A 549 36.41 -24.02 2.95
N LYS A 550 37.46 -23.18 2.97
CA LYS A 550 37.76 -22.32 4.11
C LYS A 550 36.61 -21.36 4.44
N LEU A 551 36.02 -21.53 5.61
CA LEU A 551 34.95 -20.69 6.13
C LEU A 551 35.52 -19.44 6.81
N GLY A 552 35.31 -18.27 6.21
CA GLY A 552 35.62 -16.98 6.83
C GLY A 552 34.48 -16.46 7.71
N VAL A 553 34.82 -15.65 8.72
CA VAL A 553 33.86 -14.89 9.54
C VAL A 553 32.80 -14.15 8.68
N PRO A 554 33.14 -13.50 7.55
CA PRO A 554 32.13 -12.80 6.73
C PRO A 554 31.06 -13.73 6.14
N VAL A 555 31.41 -14.97 5.79
CA VAL A 555 30.49 -15.95 5.20
C VAL A 555 29.51 -16.46 6.26
N LEU A 556 30.02 -16.87 7.43
CA LEU A 556 29.20 -17.33 8.55
C LEU A 556 28.25 -16.23 9.05
N GLN A 557 28.73 -14.99 9.14
CA GLN A 557 27.90 -13.86 9.53
C GLN A 557 26.83 -13.52 8.47
N ARG A 558 27.09 -13.76 7.18
CA ARG A 558 26.09 -13.60 6.11
C ARG A 558 25.01 -14.69 6.18
N LEU A 559 25.40 -15.95 6.34
CA LEU A 559 24.47 -17.08 6.50
C LEU A 559 23.58 -16.90 7.75
N ARG A 560 24.15 -16.45 8.87
CA ARG A 560 23.39 -16.08 10.08
C ARG A 560 22.37 -14.98 9.79
N ARG A 561 22.75 -13.88 9.12
CA ARG A 561 21.81 -12.79 8.78
C ARG A 561 20.67 -13.28 7.89
N GLN A 562 20.97 -14.15 6.92
CA GLN A 562 19.95 -14.74 6.03
C GLN A 562 18.95 -15.60 6.82
N TYR A 563 19.44 -16.45 7.73
CA TYR A 563 18.58 -17.26 8.58
C TYR A 563 17.72 -16.42 9.54
N ILE A 564 18.29 -15.38 10.15
CA ILE A 564 17.53 -14.45 11.00
C ILE A 564 16.43 -13.72 10.21
N GLN A 565 16.70 -13.32 8.96
CA GLN A 565 15.69 -12.71 8.09
C GLN A 565 14.57 -13.70 7.74
N LEU A 566 14.90 -14.97 7.48
CA LEU A 566 13.92 -16.03 7.25
C LEU A 566 13.01 -16.23 8.47
N GLN A 567 13.60 -16.30 9.67
CA GLN A 567 12.88 -16.50 10.93
C GLN A 567 12.07 -15.28 11.38
N ARG A 568 12.37 -14.08 10.86
CA ARG A 568 11.53 -12.89 11.04
C ARG A 568 10.23 -12.95 10.20
N LEU A 569 10.26 -13.66 9.08
CA LEU A 569 9.09 -13.84 8.21
C LEU A 569 8.24 -15.03 8.68
N GLU A 570 8.89 -16.12 9.08
CA GLU A 570 8.24 -17.34 9.57
C GLU A 570 8.93 -17.84 10.85
N PRO A 571 8.52 -17.37 12.03
CA PRO A 571 9.12 -17.80 13.29
C PRO A 571 8.87 -19.30 13.52
N SER A 572 9.94 -20.09 13.57
CA SER A 572 9.87 -21.48 14.02
C SER A 572 9.62 -21.55 15.53
N GLY A 573 8.88 -22.57 15.99
CA GLY A 573 8.61 -22.78 17.42
C GLY A 573 9.87 -22.69 18.29
N ALA A 574 9.75 -22.05 19.45
CA ALA A 574 10.87 -21.53 20.24
C ALA A 574 11.83 -22.60 20.82
N GLY A 575 11.50 -23.89 20.69
CA GLY A 575 12.31 -25.03 21.13
C GLY A 575 13.30 -25.58 20.11
N ARG A 576 13.25 -25.15 18.83
CA ARG A 576 14.06 -25.76 17.73
C ARG A 576 14.95 -24.78 16.97
N VAL A 577 15.22 -23.60 17.54
CA VAL A 577 16.01 -22.55 16.87
C VAL A 577 17.41 -23.03 16.49
N ARG A 578 18.08 -23.74 17.41
CA ARG A 578 19.44 -24.27 17.23
C ARG A 578 19.49 -25.37 16.17
N GLU A 579 18.63 -26.39 16.30
CA GLU A 579 18.48 -27.49 15.33
C GLU A 579 18.16 -26.95 13.92
N GLY A 580 17.24 -25.99 13.82
CA GLY A 580 16.87 -25.36 12.56
C GLY A 580 18.04 -24.60 11.91
N PHE A 581 18.87 -23.94 12.72
CA PHE A 581 20.04 -23.23 12.19
C PHE A 581 21.15 -24.19 11.75
N ILE A 582 21.38 -25.28 12.49
CA ILE A 582 22.33 -26.35 12.11
C ILE A 582 21.88 -27.00 10.79
N GLY A 583 20.60 -27.35 10.66
CA GLY A 583 20.04 -27.89 9.42
C GLY A 583 20.17 -26.91 8.24
N PHE A 584 19.94 -25.61 8.48
CA PHE A 584 20.16 -24.57 7.47
C PHE A 584 21.63 -24.48 7.03
N LEU A 585 22.57 -24.54 7.97
CA LEU A 585 23.99 -24.50 7.68
C LEU A 585 24.47 -25.75 6.95
N ASN A 586 24.06 -26.96 7.36
CA ASN A 586 24.37 -28.20 6.66
C ASN A 586 23.89 -28.16 5.21
N ALA A 587 22.65 -27.71 4.97
CA ALA A 587 22.12 -27.56 3.62
C ALA A 587 22.88 -26.50 2.80
N ALA A 588 23.34 -25.42 3.42
CA ALA A 588 24.15 -24.41 2.76
C ALA A 588 25.58 -24.90 2.47
N PHE A 589 26.17 -25.70 3.36
CA PHE A 589 27.51 -26.24 3.22
C PHE A 589 27.59 -27.41 2.24
N GLU A 590 26.53 -28.23 2.10
CA GLU A 590 26.45 -29.24 1.03
C GLU A 590 26.52 -28.64 -0.38
N GLU A 591 26.14 -27.36 -0.54
CA GLU A 591 26.09 -26.67 -1.82
C GLU A 591 27.34 -25.80 -2.08
N MET A 592 28.30 -25.77 -1.15
CA MET A 592 29.60 -25.10 -1.26
C MET A 592 30.70 -26.11 -1.58
#